data_AF-A0A3B8N4N2-F1
#
_entry.id   AF-A0A3B8N4N2-F1
#
_cell.length_a   1.000
_cell.length_b   1.000
_cell.length_c   1.000
_cell.angle_alpha   90.00
_cell.angle_beta   90.00
_cell.angle_gamma   90.00
#
_symmetry.space_group_name_H-M   'P 1'
#
loop_
_entity.id
_entity.type
_entity.pdbx_description
1 polymer ?
#
loop_
_entity_poly.entity_id
_entity_poly.type
_entity_poly.pdbx_seq_one_letter_code
_entity_poly.pdbx_strand_id
1 'polypeptide(L)' 'MKVIFDPDIPEELKEDIIKSIEEENVGEICKVCGGDTLYVALLEGVLDVKCYECGHSYIELELAEE' A
#
# COMPACT_ATOMS: atom_id res chain seq x y z
N MET A 1 -1.11 -5.06 11.50
CA MET A 1 -1.02 -5.14 10.03
C MET A 1 0.43 -5.25 9.58
N LYS A 2 0.76 -6.15 8.66
CA LYS A 2 2.08 -6.25 8.02
C LYS A 2 2.02 -5.58 6.64
N VAL A 3 3.07 -4.87 6.25
CA VAL A 3 3.15 -4.24 4.92
C VAL A 3 4.30 -4.86 4.15
N ILE A 4 4.02 -5.31 2.93
CA ILE A 4 4.99 -5.85 1.98
C ILE A 4 5.07 -4.87 0.82
N PHE A 5 6.28 -4.55 0.38
CA PHE A 5 6.51 -3.66 -0.75
C PHE A 5 6.94 -4.46 -1.97
N ASP A 6 6.51 -4.01 -3.14
CA ASP A 6 7.09 -4.45 -4.40
C ASP A 6 8.62 -4.20 -4.40
N PRO A 7 9.44 -5.15 -4.89
CA PRO A 7 10.89 -4.99 -4.96
C PRO A 7 11.33 -3.77 -5.76
N ASP A 8 10.52 -3.28 -6.69
CA ASP A 8 10.82 -2.12 -7.52
C ASP A 8 10.58 -0.78 -6.80
N ILE A 9 9.95 -0.78 -5.62
CA ILE A 9 9.74 0.44 -4.81
C ILE A 9 11.06 0.85 -4.12
N PRO A 10 11.58 2.06 -4.41
CA PRO A 10 12.80 2.56 -3.77
C PRO A 10 12.60 2.75 -2.27
N GLU A 11 13.65 2.49 -1.49
CA GLU A 11 13.58 2.50 -0.01
C GLU A 11 13.19 3.86 0.56
N GLU A 12 13.56 4.95 -0.10
CA GLU A 12 13.22 6.33 0.30
C GLU A 12 11.70 6.58 0.33
N LEU A 13 10.93 5.95 -0.56
CA LEU A 13 9.48 6.12 -0.60
C LEU A 13 8.75 5.26 0.43
N LYS A 14 9.39 4.20 0.94
CA LYS A 14 8.73 3.24 1.85
C LYS A 14 8.27 3.91 3.14
N GLU A 15 9.08 4.80 3.71
CA GLU A 15 8.73 5.52 4.94
C GLU A 15 7.51 6.44 4.75
N ASP A 16 7.44 7.17 3.64
CA ASP A 16 6.31 8.05 3.34
C ASP A 16 5.01 7.27 3.05
N ILE A 17 5.13 6.12 2.38
CA ILE A 17 3.99 5.22 2.15
C ILE A 17 3.46 4.66 3.47
N ILE A 18 4.35 4.23 4.39
CA ILE A 18 3.93 3.74 5.71
C ILE A 18 3.16 4.82 6.46
N LYS A 19 3.68 6.05 6.50
CA LYS A 19 2.97 7.17 7.13
C LYS A 19 1.60 7.39 6.51
N SER A 20 1.50 7.37 5.18
CA SER A 20 0.24 7.54 4.48
C SER A 20 -0.78 6.45 4.86
N ILE A 21 -0.33 5.20 4.99
CA ILE A 21 -1.17 4.07 5.44
C ILE A 21 -1.67 4.28 6.88
N GLU A 22 -0.80 4.78 7.77
CA GLU A 22 -1.14 5.08 9.16
C GLU A 22 -2.12 6.27 9.26
N GLU A 23 -1.91 7.33 8.49
CA GLU A 23 -2.74 8.53 8.45
C GLU A 23 -4.15 8.24 7.92
N GLU A 24 -4.25 7.46 6.83
CA GLU A 24 -5.52 7.02 6.24
C GLU A 24 -6.25 5.98 7.12
N ASN A 25 -5.62 5.53 8.22
CA ASN A 25 -6.17 4.56 9.14
C ASN A 25 -6.69 3.32 8.40
N VAL A 26 -5.87 2.83 7.48
CA VAL A 26 -6.07 1.53 6.83
C VAL A 26 -5.95 0.50 7.95
N GLY A 27 -7.10 0.10 8.50
CA GLY A 27 -7.20 -0.52 9.82
C GLY A 27 -6.38 -1.80 10.01
N GLU A 28 -6.28 -2.28 11.25
CA GLU A 28 -5.41 -3.41 11.65
C GLU A 28 -5.58 -4.70 10.82
N ILE A 29 -6.79 -4.88 10.25
CA ILE A 29 -7.17 -5.95 9.33
C ILE A 29 -7.97 -5.40 8.14
N CYS A 30 -7.87 -6.10 7.02
CA CYS A 30 -8.67 -5.86 5.83
C CYS A 30 -10.16 -5.97 6.16
N LYS A 31 -10.91 -4.89 5.92
CA LYS A 31 -12.37 -4.84 6.18
C LYS A 31 -13.20 -5.72 5.23
N VAL A 32 -12.60 -6.25 4.16
CA VAL A 32 -13.27 -7.07 3.14
C VAL A 32 -13.10 -8.56 3.39
N CYS A 33 -11.86 -9.02 3.62
CA CYS A 33 -11.57 -10.45 3.83
C CYS A 33 -11.04 -10.80 5.23
N GLY A 34 -10.72 -9.82 6.07
CA GLY A 34 -10.14 -10.02 7.40
C GLY A 34 -8.63 -10.30 7.43
N GLY A 35 -7.94 -10.26 6.28
CA GLY A 35 -6.48 -10.46 6.21
C GLY A 35 -5.71 -9.34 6.92
N ASP A 36 -4.56 -9.65 7.50
CA ASP A 36 -3.74 -8.71 8.29
C ASP A 36 -2.52 -8.15 7.53
N THR A 37 -2.44 -8.44 6.22
CA THR A 37 -1.28 -8.13 5.38
C THR A 37 -1.68 -7.26 4.19
N LEU A 38 -1.00 -6.13 4.05
CA LEU A 38 -1.05 -5.25 2.89
C LEU A 38 0.14 -5.47 1.97
N TYR A 39 -0.09 -5.19 0.70
CA TYR A 39 0.91 -5.17 -0.34
C TYR A 39 0.84 -3.84 -1.08
N VAL A 40 1.99 -3.19 -1.20
CA VAL A 40 2.15 -1.94 -1.96
C VAL A 40 2.74 -2.31 -3.31
N ALA A 41 1.93 -2.17 -4.36
CA ALA A 41 2.33 -2.41 -5.74
C ALA A 41 2.75 -1.09 -6.39
N LEU A 42 3.82 -1.13 -7.19
CA LEU A 42 4.19 -0.03 -8.08
C LEU A 42 3.84 -0.42 -9.52
N LEU A 43 2.79 0.16 -10.06
CA LEU A 43 2.24 -0.17 -11.38
C LEU A 43 2.33 1.07 -12.27
N GLU A 44 3.28 1.09 -13.20
CA GLU A 44 3.40 2.16 -14.21
C GLU A 44 3.40 3.57 -13.61
N GLY A 45 4.11 3.77 -12.48
CA GLY A 45 4.16 5.06 -11.78
C GLY A 45 3.01 5.29 -10.79
N VAL A 46 2.11 4.34 -10.61
CA VAL A 46 1.04 4.39 -9.60
C VAL A 46 1.39 3.47 -8.43
N LEU A 47 1.36 4.01 -7.21
CA LEU A 47 1.43 3.25 -5.98
C LEU A 47 0.02 2.82 -5.57
N ASP A 48 -0.20 1.51 -5.51
CA ASP A 48 -1.47 0.91 -5.08
C ASP A 48 -1.24 0.10 -3.80
N VAL A 49 -1.80 0.59 -2.69
CA VAL A 49 -1.83 -0.11 -1.40
C VAL A 49 -3.08 -0.98 -1.37
N LYS A 50 -2.89 -2.30 -1.42
CA LYS A 50 -4.00 -3.26 -1.43
C LYS A 50 -3.82 -4.37 -0.41
N CYS A 51 -4.92 -5.05 -0.07
CA CYS A 51 -4.84 -6.28 0.70
C CYS A 51 -4.10 -7.36 -0.09
N TYR A 52 -3.07 -7.96 0.50
CA TYR A 52 -2.31 -9.04 -0.14
C TYR A 52 -3.18 -10.27 -0.43
N GLU A 53 -4.16 -10.57 0.44
CA GLU A 53 -4.97 -11.78 0.36
C GLU A 53 -6.12 -11.68 -0.65
N CYS A 54 -6.84 -10.56 -0.68
CA CYS A 54 -8.04 -10.41 -1.52
C CYS A 54 -7.91 -9.37 -2.65
N GLY A 55 -6.81 -8.62 -2.69
CA GLY A 55 -6.56 -7.60 -3.70
C GLY A 55 -7.38 -6.32 -3.55
N HIS A 56 -8.13 -6.14 -2.46
CA HIS A 56 -8.89 -4.92 -2.23
C HIS A 56 -7.95 -3.71 -2.04
N SER A 57 -8.03 -2.73 -2.93
CA SER A 57 -7.27 -1.48 -2.89
C SER A 57 -7.83 -0.52 -1.85
N TYR A 58 -6.92 0.13 -1.13
CA TYR A 58 -7.21 1.12 -0.09
C TYR A 58 -6.76 2.52 -0.49
N ILE A 59 -5.57 2.62 -1.06
CA ILE A 59 -4.93 3.88 -1.43
C ILE A 59 -4.35 3.68 -2.83
N GLU A 60 -4.66 4.60 -3.73
CA GLU A 60 -4.07 4.68 -5.06
C GLU A 60 -3.46 6.09 -5.18
N LEU A 61 -2.15 6.15 -5.37
CA LEU A 61 -1.38 7.38 -5.49
C LEU A 61 -0.64 7.38 -6.82
N GLU A 62 -1.03 8.28 -7.71
CA GLU A 62 -0.24 8.57 -8.92
C GLU A 62 1.04 9.30 -8.48
N LEU A 63 2.21 8.71 -8.74
CA LEU A 63 3.48 9.43 -8.65
C LEU A 63 3.50 10.37 -9.85
N ALA A 64 3.07 11.61 -9.65
CA ALA A 64 3.06 12.62 -10.70
C ALA A 64 4.45 12.68 -11.35
N GLU A 65 4.53 12.37 -12.65
CA GLU A 65 5.63 12.83 -13.47
C GLU A 65 5.56 14.36 -13.52
N GLU A 66 6.69 14.99 -13.19
CA GLU A 66 6.92 16.45 -13.06
C GLU A 66 6.23 17.33 -14.10
#